data_AF-A0A483ZHX3-F1
#
_entry.id   AF-A0A483ZHX3-F1
#
_cell.length_a   1.000
_cell.length_b   1.000
_cell.length_c   1.000
_cell.angle_alpha   90.00
_cell.angle_beta   90.00
_cell.angle_gamma   90.00
#
_symmetry.space_group_name_H-M   'P 1'
#
loop_
_entity.id
_entity.type
_entity.pdbx_description
1 polymer ?
#
loop_
_entity_poly.entity_id
_entity_poly.type
_entity_poly.pdbx_seq_one_letter_code
_entity_poly.pdbx_strand_id
1 'polypeptide(L)'
;MSVKKYIAILTRAGTEAMTAAALSGEPVRFRFMAVGDGAGATPEPDPERTNLNNEVYRSELNRVVVADQAANVIRTEMIMLPQVGGFWLREAALYDEDGVCLAVANLPESYKPQLSEGSGKLHAVNLWIAVSNTADVELKADPSAILATIEEVTNAKNEAKDYADKIAGKLDTDIQQVIADAITAAKRDFWEDDNPVGTTRFFNQNLNPNERWPWSQWVYTGENKTIRVGKADGSDVGQSGGSDTVTLQRANLPAVQVDVSGETSELPGQELTTREAGRHKHKGGMLAPGEVWDDNYIVGSDNDSRRTRNYTDEVADHSHIVDLPAHKHTTTGKTANLGEGKSFSVVEAHTLLMCWSRVA
;
A
#
# COMPACT_ATOMS: atom_id res chain seq x y z
N MET A 1 -33.45 -35.59 65.86
CA MET A 1 -32.98 -36.15 64.58
C MET A 1 -34.15 -36.87 63.94
N SER A 2 -34.51 -36.51 62.71
CA SER A 2 -35.57 -37.21 61.98
C SER A 2 -35.07 -38.62 61.65
N VAL A 3 -35.70 -39.65 62.22
CA VAL A 3 -35.42 -41.04 61.85
C VAL A 3 -35.85 -41.20 60.40
N LYS A 4 -34.87 -41.33 59.49
CA LYS A 4 -35.15 -41.56 58.07
C LYS A 4 -35.86 -42.91 57.94
N LYS A 5 -37.04 -42.93 57.30
CA LYS A 5 -37.88 -44.12 57.14
C LYS A 5 -37.19 -45.24 56.33
N TYR A 6 -36.32 -44.86 55.39
CA TYR A 6 -35.53 -45.78 54.57
C TYR A 6 -34.06 -45.36 54.65
N ILE A 7 -33.20 -46.33 54.95
CA ILE A 7 -31.77 -46.15 55.17
C ILE A 7 -31.00 -47.32 54.55
N ALA A 8 -29.72 -47.07 54.29
CA ALA A 8 -28.75 -48.07 53.93
C ALA A 8 -27.57 -47.96 54.89
N ILE A 9 -27.10 -49.08 55.42
CA ILE A 9 -26.00 -49.15 56.37
C ILE A 9 -24.97 -50.18 55.92
N LEU A 10 -23.71 -49.99 56.32
CA LEU A 10 -22.69 -51.02 56.18
C LEU A 10 -22.98 -52.15 57.17
N THR A 11 -22.73 -53.38 56.73
CA THR A 11 -22.67 -54.54 57.64
C THR A 11 -21.35 -54.51 58.42
N ARG A 12 -21.21 -55.39 59.40
CA ARG A 12 -19.93 -55.61 60.09
C ARG A 12 -18.84 -56.01 59.10
N ALA A 13 -19.14 -56.92 58.18
CA ALA A 13 -18.23 -57.32 57.10
C ALA A 13 -17.86 -56.14 56.18
N GLY A 14 -18.82 -55.29 55.83
CA GLY A 14 -18.55 -54.07 55.07
C GLY A 14 -17.62 -53.10 55.80
N THR A 15 -17.83 -52.90 57.10
CA THR A 15 -16.98 -52.03 57.92
C THR A 15 -15.55 -52.59 58.05
N GLU A 16 -15.43 -53.91 58.24
CA GLU A 16 -14.16 -54.63 58.27
C GLU A 16 -13.44 -54.51 56.91
N ALA A 17 -14.15 -54.68 55.80
CA ALA A 17 -13.60 -54.52 54.45
C ALA A 17 -13.09 -53.09 54.20
N MET A 18 -13.86 -52.07 54.59
CA MET A 18 -13.42 -50.66 54.49
C MET A 18 -12.16 -50.40 55.33
N THR A 19 -12.06 -51.02 56.50
CA THR A 19 -10.88 -50.89 57.38
C THR A 19 -9.67 -51.61 56.79
N ALA A 20 -9.87 -52.79 56.21
CA ALA A 20 -8.83 -53.55 55.54
C ALA A 20 -8.31 -52.81 54.29
N ALA A 21 -9.20 -52.17 53.52
CA ALA A 21 -8.84 -51.34 52.38
C ALA A 21 -7.96 -50.15 52.79
N ALA A 22 -8.30 -49.47 53.88
CA ALA A 22 -7.49 -48.37 54.42
C ALA A 22 -6.07 -48.81 54.87
N LEU A 23 -5.89 -50.07 55.28
CA LEU A 23 -4.59 -50.62 55.70
C LEU A 23 -3.77 -51.20 54.55
N SER A 24 -4.43 -51.88 53.61
CA SER A 24 -3.79 -52.58 52.49
C SER A 24 -3.58 -51.70 51.25
N GLY A 25 -4.39 -50.65 51.10
CA GLY A 25 -4.46 -49.82 49.90
C GLY A 25 -5.28 -50.44 48.75
N GLU A 26 -5.88 -51.63 48.95
CA GLU A 26 -6.74 -52.27 47.95
C GLU A 26 -8.21 -51.86 48.18
N PRO A 27 -8.87 -51.20 47.22
CA PRO A 27 -10.21 -50.64 47.43
C PRO A 27 -11.29 -51.73 47.52
N VAL A 28 -12.33 -51.47 48.33
CA VAL A 28 -13.51 -52.34 48.44
C VAL A 28 -14.32 -52.30 47.16
N ARG A 29 -14.57 -53.48 46.59
CA ARG A 29 -15.33 -53.65 45.36
C ARG A 29 -16.77 -54.05 45.67
N PHE A 30 -17.71 -53.13 45.47
CA PHE A 30 -19.13 -53.49 45.40
C PHE A 30 -19.43 -54.01 43.99
N ARG A 31 -19.75 -55.31 43.86
CA ARG A 31 -19.96 -55.95 42.55
C ARG A 31 -21.43 -56.18 42.24
N PHE A 32 -22.18 -56.72 43.19
CA PHE A 32 -23.57 -57.11 43.00
C PHE A 32 -24.51 -56.33 43.91
N MET A 33 -25.72 -56.07 43.41
CA MET A 33 -26.85 -55.67 44.23
C MET A 33 -27.89 -56.77 44.17
N ALA A 34 -28.42 -57.15 45.33
CA ALA A 34 -29.60 -57.99 45.41
C ALA A 34 -30.77 -57.18 45.96
N VAL A 35 -31.98 -57.56 45.55
CA VAL A 35 -33.25 -57.04 46.06
C VAL A 35 -34.10 -58.20 46.57
N GLY A 36 -34.87 -57.92 47.60
CA GLY A 36 -35.71 -58.90 48.29
C GLY A 36 -37.10 -58.36 48.59
N ASP A 37 -38.03 -59.29 48.80
CA ASP A 37 -39.40 -58.98 49.23
C ASP A 37 -39.55 -58.96 50.77
N GLY A 38 -38.44 -59.17 51.49
CA GLY A 38 -38.40 -59.10 52.95
C GLY A 38 -39.24 -60.17 53.66
N ALA A 39 -39.55 -61.28 52.98
CA ALA A 39 -40.45 -62.33 53.46
C ALA A 39 -41.85 -61.81 53.82
N GLY A 40 -42.31 -60.78 53.09
CA GLY A 40 -43.65 -60.21 53.30
C GLY A 40 -43.71 -59.10 54.36
N ALA A 41 -42.57 -58.57 54.84
CA ALA A 41 -42.48 -57.33 55.62
C ALA A 41 -41.24 -56.50 55.21
N THR A 42 -41.25 -55.18 55.42
CA THR A 42 -40.04 -54.35 55.21
C THR A 42 -39.11 -54.52 56.41
N PRO A 43 -37.93 -55.13 56.27
CA PRO A 43 -37.03 -55.33 57.40
C PRO A 43 -36.34 -54.05 57.81
N GLU A 44 -35.96 -53.96 59.08
CA GLU A 44 -35.05 -52.94 59.57
C GLU A 44 -33.60 -53.36 59.23
N PRO A 45 -32.78 -52.47 58.64
CA PRO A 45 -31.39 -52.77 58.35
C PRO A 45 -30.60 -53.04 59.63
N ASP A 46 -29.90 -54.17 59.68
CA ASP A 46 -29.11 -54.63 60.83
C ASP A 46 -27.65 -54.89 60.39
N PRO A 47 -26.65 -54.30 61.07
CA PRO A 47 -25.25 -54.46 60.70
C PRO A 47 -24.73 -55.90 60.79
N GLU A 48 -25.36 -56.78 61.57
CA GLU A 48 -24.95 -58.19 61.66
C GLU A 48 -25.53 -59.07 60.53
N ARG A 49 -26.27 -58.46 59.58
CA ARG A 49 -26.81 -59.18 58.42
C ARG A 49 -25.71 -59.66 57.51
N THR A 50 -25.79 -60.94 57.16
CA THR A 50 -24.92 -61.58 56.16
C THR A 50 -25.62 -61.81 54.83
N ASN A 51 -26.96 -61.71 54.79
CA ASN A 51 -27.81 -61.84 53.60
C ASN A 51 -29.15 -61.11 53.79
N LEU A 52 -29.88 -60.93 52.69
CA LEU A 52 -31.29 -60.51 52.68
C LEU A 52 -32.20 -61.55 53.38
N ASN A 53 -33.35 -61.10 53.90
CA ASN A 53 -34.36 -62.01 54.47
C ASN A 53 -34.92 -62.97 53.41
N ASN A 54 -35.22 -62.44 52.23
CA ASN A 54 -35.65 -63.24 51.09
C ASN A 54 -35.26 -62.55 49.79
N GLU A 55 -34.13 -62.99 49.22
CA GLU A 55 -33.63 -62.51 47.94
C GLU A 55 -34.50 -63.01 46.79
N VAL A 56 -34.94 -62.10 45.92
CA VAL A 56 -35.76 -62.43 44.74
C VAL A 56 -35.04 -62.14 43.43
N TYR A 57 -34.04 -61.25 43.44
CA TYR A 57 -33.24 -60.94 42.27
C TYR A 57 -31.88 -60.38 42.65
N ARG A 58 -30.84 -60.74 41.89
CA ARG A 58 -29.49 -60.22 42.00
C ARG A 58 -28.93 -59.95 40.62
N SER A 59 -28.22 -58.84 40.49
CA SER A 59 -27.49 -58.48 39.27
C SER A 59 -26.20 -57.76 39.63
N GLU A 60 -25.29 -57.68 38.66
CA GLU A 60 -24.19 -56.74 38.76
C GLU A 60 -24.69 -55.31 38.87
N LEU A 61 -23.95 -54.49 39.62
CA LEU A 61 -24.13 -53.05 39.66
C LEU A 61 -23.84 -52.43 38.30
N ASN A 62 -24.71 -51.53 37.86
CA ASN A 62 -24.50 -50.69 36.68
C ASN A 62 -23.55 -49.53 37.00
N ARG A 63 -23.64 -49.01 38.24
CA ARG A 63 -22.89 -47.83 38.65
C ARG A 63 -22.56 -47.83 40.15
N VAL A 64 -21.34 -47.42 40.48
CA VAL A 64 -20.85 -47.07 41.83
C VAL A 64 -20.09 -45.76 41.69
N VAL A 65 -20.60 -44.68 42.28
CA VAL A 65 -19.99 -43.34 42.22
C VAL A 65 -19.99 -42.67 43.58
N VAL A 66 -19.05 -41.76 43.80
CA VAL A 66 -19.13 -40.84 44.94
C VAL A 66 -20.27 -39.85 44.69
N ALA A 67 -21.20 -39.78 45.63
CA ALA A 67 -22.38 -38.93 45.54
C ALA A 67 -22.22 -37.64 46.37
N ASP A 68 -21.52 -37.73 47.51
CA ASP A 68 -21.10 -36.60 48.32
C ASP A 68 -19.73 -36.88 48.92
N GLN A 69 -18.71 -36.18 48.43
CA GLN A 69 -17.33 -36.33 48.90
C GLN A 69 -17.17 -35.87 50.36
N ALA A 70 -17.88 -34.80 50.77
CA ALA A 70 -17.72 -34.21 52.10
C ALA A 70 -18.41 -35.06 53.19
N ALA A 71 -19.49 -35.76 52.84
CA ALA A 71 -20.21 -36.66 53.73
C ALA A 71 -19.78 -38.13 53.61
N ASN A 72 -18.77 -38.44 52.78
CA ASN A 72 -18.35 -39.80 52.43
C ASN A 72 -19.51 -40.72 52.01
N VAL A 73 -20.38 -40.22 51.12
CA VAL A 73 -21.53 -40.99 50.62
C VAL A 73 -21.26 -41.48 49.21
N ILE A 74 -21.42 -42.79 49.02
CA ILE A 74 -21.45 -43.41 47.69
C ILE A 74 -22.90 -43.66 47.25
N ARG A 75 -23.14 -43.58 45.95
CA ARG A 75 -24.38 -44.02 45.32
C ARG A 75 -24.09 -45.23 44.43
N THR A 76 -24.83 -46.30 44.69
CA THR A 76 -24.82 -47.51 43.86
C THR A 76 -26.15 -47.63 43.12
N GLU A 77 -26.10 -48.12 41.89
CA GLU A 77 -27.27 -48.28 41.04
C GLU A 77 -27.30 -49.65 40.38
N MET A 78 -28.47 -50.29 40.45
CA MET A 78 -28.82 -51.46 39.66
C MET A 78 -30.08 -51.17 38.85
N ILE A 79 -30.03 -51.43 37.55
CA ILE A 79 -31.14 -51.31 36.63
C ILE A 79 -31.73 -52.70 36.37
N MET A 80 -32.99 -52.89 36.72
CA MET A 80 -33.77 -54.06 36.31
C MET A 80 -34.52 -53.76 35.02
N LEU A 81 -34.23 -54.57 34.00
CA LEU A 81 -34.89 -54.49 32.70
C LEU A 81 -36.34 -55.01 32.76
N PRO A 82 -37.20 -54.65 31.77
CA PRO A 82 -38.62 -55.02 31.78
C PRO A 82 -38.92 -56.52 31.91
N GLN A 83 -38.04 -57.40 31.43
CA GLN A 83 -38.20 -58.85 31.50
C GLN A 83 -38.03 -59.46 32.90
N VAL A 84 -37.44 -58.71 33.84
CA VAL A 84 -37.22 -59.14 35.23
C VAL A 84 -38.31 -58.52 36.12
N GLY A 85 -39.10 -59.33 36.81
CA GLY A 85 -40.18 -58.87 37.68
C GLY A 85 -41.02 -60.01 38.23
N GLY A 86 -42.22 -59.68 38.73
CA GLY A 86 -43.13 -60.61 39.40
C GLY A 86 -42.99 -60.62 40.92
N PHE A 87 -42.27 -59.66 41.50
CA PHE A 87 -41.93 -59.62 42.93
C PHE A 87 -42.04 -58.21 43.53
N TRP A 88 -42.17 -58.17 44.85
CA TRP A 88 -42.12 -56.95 45.64
C TRP A 88 -40.68 -56.61 46.00
N LEU A 89 -40.35 -55.32 45.99
CA LEU A 89 -39.11 -54.78 46.51
C LEU A 89 -39.35 -54.16 47.88
N ARG A 90 -38.60 -54.63 48.88
CA ARG A 90 -38.68 -54.15 50.27
C ARG A 90 -37.33 -54.08 50.96
N GLU A 91 -36.34 -54.81 50.48
CA GLU A 91 -34.96 -54.78 50.97
C GLU A 91 -33.99 -54.83 49.80
N ALA A 92 -32.77 -54.33 50.04
CA ALA A 92 -31.66 -54.46 49.11
C ALA A 92 -30.34 -54.63 49.86
N ALA A 93 -29.40 -55.32 49.23
CA ALA A 93 -28.07 -55.53 49.78
C ALA A 93 -27.01 -55.38 48.69
N LEU A 94 -25.82 -54.95 49.09
CA LEU A 94 -24.65 -54.92 48.24
C LEU A 94 -23.67 -56.02 48.63
N TYR A 95 -23.07 -56.64 47.62
CA TYR A 95 -22.12 -57.73 47.78
C TYR A 95 -20.84 -57.46 47.01
N ASP A 96 -19.74 -58.00 47.51
CA ASP A 96 -18.48 -58.09 46.76
C ASP A 96 -18.49 -59.25 45.74
N GLU A 97 -17.34 -59.51 45.12
CA GLU A 97 -17.15 -60.58 44.15
C GLU A 97 -17.24 -61.98 44.74
N ASP A 98 -16.89 -62.14 46.01
CA ASP A 98 -16.92 -63.41 46.75
C ASP A 98 -18.32 -63.69 47.35
N GLY A 99 -19.24 -62.73 47.23
CA GLY A 99 -20.61 -62.84 47.72
C GLY A 99 -20.77 -62.48 49.19
N VAL A 100 -19.82 -61.77 49.79
CA VAL A 100 -19.92 -61.23 51.15
C VAL A 100 -20.84 -60.02 51.13
N CYS A 101 -21.83 -59.99 52.03
CA CYS A 101 -22.74 -58.86 52.17
C CYS A 101 -22.06 -57.69 52.86
N LEU A 102 -21.83 -56.59 52.12
CA LEU A 102 -21.12 -55.41 52.59
C LEU A 102 -22.06 -54.31 53.11
N ALA A 103 -23.28 -54.23 52.57
CA ALA A 103 -24.27 -53.24 52.98
C ALA A 103 -25.68 -53.78 52.85
N VAL A 104 -26.58 -53.32 53.72
CA VAL A 104 -28.01 -53.66 53.70
C VAL A 104 -28.87 -52.40 53.78
N ALA A 105 -30.02 -52.42 53.13
CA ALA A 105 -30.93 -51.30 53.04
C ALA A 105 -32.39 -51.77 53.05
N ASN A 106 -33.26 -50.93 53.61
CA ASN A 106 -34.69 -51.11 53.47
C ASN A 106 -35.23 -50.18 52.37
N LEU A 107 -36.15 -50.71 51.56
CA LEU A 107 -36.72 -50.02 50.41
C LEU A 107 -38.21 -49.71 50.66
N PRO A 108 -38.74 -48.63 50.05
CA PRO A 108 -40.19 -48.45 49.97
C PRO A 108 -40.81 -49.62 49.22
N GLU A 109 -41.90 -50.15 49.77
CA GLU A 109 -42.65 -51.24 49.16
C GLU A 109 -43.05 -50.85 47.73
N SER A 110 -42.53 -51.58 46.75
CA SER A 110 -42.79 -51.33 45.33
C SER A 110 -42.90 -52.63 44.57
N TYR A 111 -44.00 -52.81 43.83
CA TYR A 111 -44.15 -53.97 42.97
C TYR A 111 -43.46 -53.74 41.62
N LYS A 112 -42.65 -54.70 41.20
CA LYS A 112 -42.05 -54.74 39.87
C LYS A 112 -42.79 -55.78 39.02
N PRO A 113 -43.67 -55.36 38.08
CA PRO A 113 -44.38 -56.31 37.25
C PRO A 113 -43.44 -57.03 36.30
N GLN A 114 -43.80 -58.27 35.97
CA GLN A 114 -43.18 -59.04 34.89
C GLN A 114 -43.86 -58.70 33.56
N LEU A 115 -43.13 -58.74 32.45
CA LEU A 115 -43.68 -58.43 31.13
C LEU A 115 -44.90 -59.29 30.75
N SER A 116 -44.95 -60.55 31.21
CA SER A 116 -46.08 -61.47 31.06
C SER A 116 -47.38 -61.00 31.71
N GLU A 117 -47.30 -60.10 32.69
CA GLU A 117 -48.44 -59.47 33.36
C GLU A 117 -48.98 -58.27 32.56
N GLY A 118 -48.46 -58.03 31.35
CA GLY A 118 -48.89 -56.97 30.44
C GLY A 118 -48.26 -55.60 30.71
N SER A 119 -47.33 -55.50 31.67
CA SER A 119 -46.67 -54.24 32.04
C SER A 119 -45.15 -54.42 32.14
N GLY A 120 -44.42 -53.90 31.16
CA GLY A 120 -42.96 -53.83 31.18
C GLY A 120 -42.48 -52.54 31.84
N LYS A 121 -42.04 -52.61 33.08
CA LYS A 121 -41.43 -51.47 33.80
C LYS A 121 -39.91 -51.59 33.81
N LEU A 122 -39.17 -50.53 33.50
CA LEU A 122 -37.75 -50.42 33.84
C LEU A 122 -37.65 -49.85 35.25
N HIS A 123 -36.88 -50.48 36.14
CA HIS A 123 -36.81 -50.08 37.54
C HIS A 123 -35.35 -49.97 37.98
N ALA A 124 -34.91 -48.76 38.31
CA ALA A 124 -33.59 -48.50 38.86
C ALA A 124 -33.66 -48.44 40.40
N VAL A 125 -32.84 -49.23 41.07
CA VAL A 125 -32.67 -49.20 42.53
C VAL A 125 -31.38 -48.48 42.84
N ASN A 126 -31.50 -47.39 43.61
CA ASN A 126 -30.38 -46.53 43.98
C ASN A 126 -30.19 -46.60 45.50
N LEU A 127 -29.01 -47.02 45.97
CA LEU A 127 -28.65 -47.02 47.38
C LEU A 127 -27.60 -45.95 47.67
N TRP A 128 -27.85 -45.13 48.68
CA TRP A 128 -26.96 -44.09 49.17
C TRP A 128 -26.41 -44.53 50.52
N ILE A 129 -25.13 -44.86 50.57
CA ILE A 129 -24.49 -45.47 51.73
C ILE A 129 -23.35 -44.57 52.19
N ALA A 130 -23.33 -44.26 53.49
CA ALA A 130 -22.19 -43.62 54.11
C ALA A 130 -21.10 -44.67 54.35
N VAL A 131 -19.88 -44.36 53.89
CA VAL A 131 -18.69 -45.20 54.08
C VAL A 131 -17.67 -44.47 54.95
N SER A 132 -16.73 -45.19 55.55
CA SER A 132 -15.68 -44.57 56.39
C SER A 132 -14.79 -43.61 55.58
N ASN A 133 -14.53 -43.95 54.31
CA ASN A 133 -13.75 -43.15 53.38
C ASN A 133 -14.09 -43.54 51.94
N THR A 134 -14.35 -42.56 51.09
CA THR A 134 -14.70 -42.81 49.67
C THR A 134 -13.51 -43.17 48.79
N ALA A 135 -12.27 -42.87 49.23
CA ALA A 135 -11.06 -43.27 48.52
C ALA A 135 -10.81 -44.79 48.57
N ASP A 136 -11.38 -45.47 49.55
CA ASP A 136 -11.23 -46.91 49.77
C ASP A 136 -12.31 -47.72 49.03
N VAL A 137 -13.04 -47.12 48.09
CA VAL A 137 -14.11 -47.75 47.30
C VAL A 137 -13.76 -47.75 45.82
N GLU A 138 -13.86 -48.91 45.16
CA GLU A 138 -13.70 -48.98 43.70
C GLU A 138 -14.95 -48.43 43.01
N LEU A 139 -14.74 -47.43 42.14
CA LEU A 139 -15.81 -46.83 41.35
C LEU A 139 -16.05 -47.62 40.08
N LYS A 140 -17.32 -47.98 39.83
CA LYS A 140 -17.76 -48.67 38.61
C LYS A 140 -18.63 -47.72 37.80
N ALA A 141 -18.25 -47.48 36.55
CA ALA A 141 -19.13 -46.87 35.56
C ALA A 141 -19.13 -47.79 34.35
N ASP A 142 -20.21 -48.55 34.13
CA ASP A 142 -20.38 -49.32 32.90
C ASP A 142 -20.83 -48.36 31.77
N PRO A 143 -20.00 -48.11 30.74
CA PRO A 143 -20.32 -47.17 29.67
C PRO A 143 -21.48 -47.62 28.77
N SER A 144 -21.92 -48.89 28.86
CA SER A 144 -23.00 -49.44 28.03
C SER A 144 -24.42 -49.11 28.53
N ALA A 145 -24.55 -48.58 29.74
CA ALA A 145 -25.83 -48.25 30.38
C ALA A 145 -26.10 -46.73 30.54
N ILE A 146 -25.33 -45.88 29.85
CA ILE A 146 -25.58 -44.43 29.85
C ILE A 146 -26.69 -44.10 28.85
N LEU A 147 -27.95 -44.10 29.32
CA LEU A 147 -29.06 -43.49 28.60
C LEU A 147 -28.89 -41.95 28.66
N ALA A 148 -28.32 -41.37 27.60
CA ALA A 148 -28.39 -39.93 27.40
C ALA A 148 -29.86 -39.52 27.19
N THR A 149 -30.30 -38.48 27.89
CA THR A 149 -31.63 -37.91 27.70
C THR A 149 -31.76 -37.33 26.29
N ILE A 150 -32.98 -37.25 25.75
CA ILE A 150 -33.25 -36.60 24.44
C ILE A 150 -32.77 -35.14 24.46
N GLU A 151 -32.83 -34.48 25.61
CA GLU A 151 -32.36 -33.12 25.81
C GLU A 151 -30.84 -33.02 25.63
N GLU A 152 -30.06 -33.87 26.30
CA GLU A 152 -28.59 -33.90 26.16
C GLU A 152 -28.16 -34.16 24.71
N VAL A 153 -28.84 -35.08 24.02
CA VAL A 153 -28.57 -35.37 22.59
C VAL A 153 -28.93 -34.18 21.71
N THR A 154 -30.03 -33.49 22.01
CA THR A 154 -30.45 -32.31 21.24
C THR A 154 -29.49 -31.13 21.45
N ASN A 155 -29.01 -30.92 22.67
CA ASN A 155 -28.02 -29.90 22.99
C ASN A 155 -26.71 -30.18 22.26
N ALA A 156 -26.19 -31.41 22.33
CA ALA A 156 -24.98 -31.80 21.60
C ALA A 156 -25.12 -31.61 20.08
N LYS A 157 -26.28 -31.95 19.50
CA LYS A 157 -26.57 -31.72 18.07
C LYS A 157 -26.55 -30.22 17.72
N ASN A 158 -27.15 -29.38 18.55
CA ASN A 158 -27.20 -27.93 18.31
C ASN A 158 -25.81 -27.31 18.43
N GLU A 159 -25.02 -27.68 19.46
CA GLU A 159 -23.64 -27.23 19.60
C GLU A 159 -22.76 -27.64 18.40
N ALA A 160 -22.92 -28.88 17.93
CA ALA A 160 -22.21 -29.36 16.73
C ALA A 160 -22.63 -28.57 15.47
N LYS A 161 -23.92 -28.26 15.33
CA LYS A 161 -24.44 -27.46 14.22
C LYS A 161 -23.92 -26.02 14.28
N ASP A 162 -23.97 -25.38 15.45
CA ASP A 162 -23.50 -24.01 15.65
C ASP A 162 -21.99 -23.90 15.37
N TYR A 163 -21.22 -24.91 15.79
CA TYR A 163 -19.81 -25.00 15.44
C TYR A 163 -19.61 -25.13 13.93
N ALA A 164 -20.35 -26.03 13.27
CA ALA A 164 -20.26 -26.23 11.83
C ALA A 164 -20.64 -24.96 11.04
N ASP A 165 -21.72 -24.29 11.42
CA ASP A 165 -22.19 -23.04 10.81
C ASP A 165 -21.16 -21.92 10.99
N LYS A 166 -20.54 -21.82 12.18
CA LYS A 166 -19.46 -20.86 12.45
C LYS A 166 -18.23 -21.12 11.58
N ILE A 167 -17.81 -22.38 11.44
CA ILE A 167 -16.68 -22.75 10.58
C ILE A 167 -17.01 -22.47 9.12
N ALA A 168 -18.21 -22.82 8.65
CA ALA A 168 -18.64 -22.56 7.28
C ALA A 168 -18.68 -21.06 6.96
N GLY A 169 -19.24 -20.23 7.85
CA GLY A 169 -19.28 -18.78 7.68
C GLY A 169 -17.90 -18.12 7.70
N LYS A 170 -17.01 -18.60 8.58
CA LYS A 170 -15.61 -18.15 8.58
C LYS A 170 -14.91 -18.52 7.27
N LEU A 171 -15.09 -19.75 6.80
CA LEU A 171 -14.48 -20.22 5.56
C LEU A 171 -14.96 -19.42 4.35
N ASP A 172 -16.25 -19.09 4.26
CA ASP A 172 -16.79 -18.23 3.19
C ASP A 172 -16.12 -16.84 3.20
N THR A 173 -16.00 -16.22 4.37
CA THR A 173 -15.33 -14.92 4.52
C THR A 173 -13.85 -14.99 4.15
N ASP A 174 -13.12 -16.01 4.64
CA ASP A 174 -11.69 -16.20 4.37
C ASP A 174 -11.45 -16.43 2.86
N ILE A 175 -12.30 -17.22 2.20
CA ILE A 175 -12.22 -17.47 0.76
C ILE A 175 -12.50 -16.20 -0.03
N GLN A 176 -13.54 -15.44 0.32
CA GLN A 176 -13.86 -14.17 -0.35
C GLN A 176 -12.70 -13.18 -0.24
N GLN A 177 -12.06 -13.08 0.93
CA GLN A 177 -10.90 -12.23 1.14
C GLN A 177 -9.70 -12.67 0.28
N VAL A 178 -9.37 -13.96 0.28
CA VAL A 178 -8.26 -14.51 -0.52
C VAL A 178 -8.50 -14.27 -2.02
N ILE A 179 -9.73 -14.44 -2.50
CA ILE A 179 -10.09 -14.15 -3.89
C ILE A 179 -9.94 -12.66 -4.19
N ALA A 180 -10.41 -11.77 -3.31
CA ALA A 180 -10.30 -10.33 -3.49
C ALA A 180 -8.83 -9.87 -3.52
N ASP A 181 -7.99 -10.43 -2.65
CA ASP A 181 -6.56 -10.16 -2.61
C ASP A 181 -5.85 -10.67 -3.88
N ALA A 182 -6.17 -11.89 -4.32
CA ALA A 182 -5.63 -12.47 -5.55
C ALA A 182 -6.00 -11.65 -6.79
N ILE A 183 -7.25 -11.18 -6.89
CA ILE A 183 -7.69 -10.30 -7.98
C ILE A 183 -6.96 -8.95 -7.93
N THR A 184 -6.74 -8.40 -6.73
CA THR A 184 -6.03 -7.14 -6.56
C THR A 184 -4.56 -7.25 -6.96
N ALA A 185 -3.91 -8.35 -6.55
CA ALA A 185 -2.54 -8.67 -6.96
C ALA A 185 -2.44 -8.86 -8.48
N ALA A 186 -3.31 -9.67 -9.09
CA ALA A 186 -3.31 -9.88 -10.53
C ALA A 186 -3.51 -8.58 -11.33
N LYS A 187 -4.38 -7.68 -10.86
CA LYS A 187 -4.55 -6.34 -11.47
C LYS A 187 -3.31 -5.48 -11.31
N ARG A 188 -2.61 -5.57 -10.18
CA ARG A 188 -1.32 -4.88 -9.97
C ARG A 188 -0.29 -5.42 -10.94
N ASP A 189 -0.09 -6.73 -10.98
CA ASP A 189 0.93 -7.37 -11.81
C ASP A 189 0.72 -7.07 -13.29
N PHE A 190 -0.53 -7.17 -13.78
CA PHE A 190 -0.85 -6.78 -15.15
C PHE A 190 -0.53 -5.32 -15.44
N TRP A 191 -0.81 -4.42 -14.49
CA TRP A 191 -0.47 -3.01 -14.65
C TRP A 191 1.04 -2.79 -14.66
N GLU A 192 1.81 -3.50 -13.82
CA GLU A 192 3.27 -3.46 -13.78
C GLU A 192 3.88 -3.92 -15.12
N ASP A 193 3.37 -5.01 -15.69
CA ASP A 193 3.81 -5.55 -16.98
C ASP A 193 3.53 -4.59 -18.15
N ASP A 194 2.40 -3.88 -18.12
CA ASP A 194 2.04 -2.84 -19.10
C ASP A 194 2.79 -1.51 -18.87
N ASN A 195 3.39 -1.33 -17.70
CA ASN A 195 4.04 -0.09 -17.28
C ASN A 195 5.45 -0.28 -16.75
N PRO A 196 6.34 -1.05 -17.39
CA PRO A 196 7.67 -1.30 -16.83
C PRO A 196 8.44 0.01 -16.57
N VAL A 197 9.36 -0.02 -15.60
CA VAL A 197 10.25 1.13 -15.33
C VAL A 197 10.96 1.57 -16.61
N GLY A 198 10.95 2.88 -16.89
CA GLY A 198 11.39 3.46 -18.16
C GLY A 198 10.25 3.78 -19.14
N THR A 199 9.03 3.30 -18.89
CA THR A 199 7.85 3.67 -19.71
C THR A 199 7.56 5.17 -19.62
N THR A 200 7.22 5.78 -20.76
CA THR A 200 6.79 7.18 -20.83
C THR A 200 5.36 7.26 -21.34
N ARG A 201 4.52 8.08 -20.69
CA ARG A 201 3.10 8.24 -21.01
C ARG A 201 2.70 9.70 -21.21
N PHE A 202 1.77 9.91 -22.12
CA PHE A 202 1.14 11.20 -22.40
C PHE A 202 -0.31 11.19 -21.93
N PHE A 203 -0.72 12.24 -21.22
CA PHE A 203 -2.09 12.44 -20.76
C PHE A 203 -2.65 13.75 -21.33
N ASN A 204 -3.84 13.68 -21.91
CA ASN A 204 -4.58 14.84 -22.43
C ASN A 204 -5.36 15.60 -21.33
N GLN A 205 -5.10 15.27 -20.07
CA GLN A 205 -5.69 15.88 -18.89
C GLN A 205 -4.59 16.15 -17.87
N ASN A 206 -4.89 17.04 -16.92
CA ASN A 206 -4.02 17.24 -15.76
C ASN A 206 -4.11 16.03 -14.82
N LEU A 207 -3.35 14.98 -15.12
CA LEU A 207 -3.26 13.75 -14.35
C LEU A 207 -1.83 13.62 -13.82
N ASN A 208 -1.71 13.43 -12.51
CA ASN A 208 -0.48 13.05 -11.85
C ASN A 208 -0.46 11.53 -11.62
N PRO A 209 0.39 10.77 -12.32
CA PRO A 209 0.47 9.31 -12.16
C PRO A 209 0.83 8.88 -10.74
N ASN A 210 1.57 9.69 -9.99
CA ASN A 210 1.94 9.39 -8.60
C ASN A 210 0.73 9.46 -7.65
N GLU A 211 -0.30 10.24 -7.99
CA GLU A 211 -1.56 10.28 -7.23
C GLU A 211 -2.50 9.17 -7.69
N ARG A 212 -2.54 8.90 -9.01
CA ARG A 212 -3.41 7.88 -9.58
C ARG A 212 -2.95 6.45 -9.26
N TRP A 213 -1.64 6.23 -9.21
CA TRP A 213 -0.99 4.95 -8.96
C TRP A 213 0.11 5.11 -7.89
N PRO A 214 -0.25 5.27 -6.61
CA PRO A 214 0.69 5.64 -5.53
C PRO A 214 1.78 4.62 -5.22
N TRP A 215 1.64 3.40 -5.70
CA TRP A 215 2.64 2.33 -5.58
C TRP A 215 3.77 2.45 -6.60
N SER A 216 3.66 3.38 -7.56
CA SER A 216 4.66 3.62 -8.61
C SER A 216 5.24 5.02 -8.48
N GLN A 217 6.40 5.26 -9.09
CA GLN A 217 7.05 6.57 -9.11
C GLN A 217 7.28 7.07 -10.53
N TRP A 218 6.86 8.31 -10.77
CA TRP A 218 6.91 8.97 -12.07
C TRP A 218 7.53 10.35 -11.94
N VAL A 219 8.31 10.72 -12.95
CA VAL A 219 8.95 12.04 -13.06
C VAL A 219 8.36 12.76 -14.27
N TYR A 220 8.02 14.04 -14.08
CA TYR A 220 7.55 14.90 -15.16
C TYR A 220 8.72 15.24 -16.08
N THR A 221 8.55 15.08 -17.39
CA THR A 221 9.67 15.16 -18.36
C THR A 221 10.05 16.59 -18.76
N GLY A 222 9.27 17.58 -18.30
CA GLY A 222 9.41 18.99 -18.63
C GLY A 222 8.43 19.47 -19.72
N GLU A 223 8.42 20.77 -19.94
CA GLU A 223 7.44 21.48 -20.77
C GLU A 223 8.01 21.89 -22.12
N ASN A 224 7.15 22.06 -23.13
CA ASN A 224 7.48 22.56 -24.47
C ASN A 224 8.63 21.80 -25.14
N LYS A 225 8.62 20.46 -25.03
CA LYS A 225 9.61 19.57 -25.65
C LYS A 225 8.96 18.70 -26.72
N THR A 226 9.68 18.47 -27.81
CA THR A 226 9.39 17.43 -28.79
C THR A 226 10.15 16.15 -28.45
N ILE A 227 9.53 14.98 -28.69
CA ILE A 227 10.19 13.69 -28.50
C ILE A 227 10.94 13.29 -29.76
N ARG A 228 12.18 12.87 -29.58
CA ARG A 228 13.04 12.33 -30.65
C ARG A 228 13.44 10.90 -30.32
N VAL A 229 13.63 10.10 -31.35
CA VAL A 229 14.16 8.74 -31.21
C VAL A 229 15.65 8.85 -30.87
N GLY A 230 16.04 8.28 -29.73
CA GLY A 230 17.46 8.19 -29.34
C GLY A 230 18.24 7.24 -30.26
N LYS A 231 19.56 7.27 -30.15
CA LYS A 231 20.44 6.32 -30.83
C LYS A 231 20.09 4.89 -30.41
N ALA A 232 20.30 3.96 -31.34
CA ALA A 232 20.07 2.53 -31.11
C ALA A 232 20.92 1.96 -29.96
N ASP A 233 22.06 2.59 -29.64
CA ASP A 233 22.94 2.22 -28.51
C ASP A 233 22.50 2.82 -27.16
N GLY A 234 21.47 3.66 -27.15
CA GLY A 234 20.94 4.31 -25.95
C GLY A 234 21.80 5.44 -25.39
N SER A 235 22.93 5.80 -26.03
CA SER A 235 23.93 6.72 -25.46
C SER A 235 23.44 8.15 -25.25
N ASP A 236 22.38 8.56 -25.94
CA ASP A 236 21.76 9.88 -25.84
C ASP A 236 20.33 9.88 -25.29
N VAL A 237 19.85 8.73 -24.80
CA VAL A 237 18.52 8.63 -24.16
C VAL A 237 18.48 9.54 -22.93
N GLY A 238 17.44 10.36 -22.85
CA GLY A 238 17.23 11.33 -21.77
C GLY A 238 17.94 12.67 -21.94
N GLN A 239 18.81 12.84 -22.94
CA GLN A 239 19.40 14.14 -23.24
C GLN A 239 18.33 15.11 -23.78
N SER A 240 18.39 16.38 -23.34
CA SER A 240 17.51 17.46 -23.79
C SER A 240 18.30 18.53 -24.53
N GLY A 241 17.70 19.16 -25.53
CA GLY A 241 18.31 20.26 -26.28
C GLY A 241 17.32 20.91 -27.25
N GLY A 242 17.74 22.01 -27.88
CA GLY A 242 16.91 22.82 -28.78
C GLY A 242 16.59 24.21 -28.21
N SER A 243 15.93 25.03 -29.02
CA SER A 243 15.45 26.37 -28.66
C SER A 243 14.23 26.73 -29.50
N ASP A 244 13.23 27.30 -28.85
CA ASP A 244 11.99 27.79 -29.49
C ASP A 244 12.20 29.09 -30.28
N THR A 245 13.35 29.75 -30.08
CA THR A 245 13.69 30.99 -30.77
C THR A 245 15.08 30.91 -31.38
N VAL A 246 15.23 31.59 -32.52
CA VAL A 246 16.50 31.73 -33.23
C VAL A 246 16.73 33.20 -33.52
N THR A 247 17.98 33.65 -33.36
CA THR A 247 18.45 34.95 -33.82
C THR A 247 19.44 34.72 -34.95
N LEU A 248 19.16 35.25 -36.14
CA LEU A 248 20.09 35.17 -37.27
C LEU A 248 21.37 35.96 -36.95
N GLN A 249 22.50 35.27 -37.02
CA GLN A 249 23.83 35.88 -36.91
C GLN A 249 24.42 36.10 -38.30
N ARG A 250 25.44 36.96 -38.40
CA ARG A 250 26.15 37.21 -39.66
C ARG A 250 26.65 35.92 -40.32
N ALA A 251 27.12 34.95 -39.52
CA ALA A 251 27.60 33.66 -40.02
C ALA A 251 26.49 32.77 -40.61
N ASN A 252 25.20 33.06 -40.34
CA ASN A 252 24.07 32.36 -40.92
C ASN A 252 23.60 32.97 -42.25
N LEU A 253 24.09 34.16 -42.60
CA LEU A 253 23.72 34.84 -43.85
C LEU A 253 24.55 34.28 -45.02
N PRO A 254 23.96 34.15 -46.22
CA PRO A 254 24.74 33.80 -47.40
C PRO A 254 25.81 34.86 -47.66
N ALA A 255 26.92 34.47 -48.28
CA ALA A 255 27.93 35.41 -48.73
C ALA A 255 27.33 36.29 -49.85
N VAL A 256 27.06 37.55 -49.54
CA VAL A 256 26.57 38.55 -50.51
C VAL A 256 27.59 39.67 -50.59
N GLN A 257 28.16 39.87 -51.77
CA GLN A 257 28.96 41.06 -52.10
C GLN A 257 28.02 42.08 -52.76
N VAL A 258 27.66 43.14 -52.03
CA VAL A 258 26.92 44.28 -52.59
C VAL A 258 27.92 45.42 -52.78
N ASP A 259 28.48 45.52 -53.97
CA ASP A 259 29.34 46.65 -54.34
C ASP A 259 28.46 47.83 -54.78
N VAL A 260 28.41 48.88 -53.95
CA VAL A 260 27.80 50.15 -54.31
C VAL A 260 28.89 51.06 -54.85
N SER A 261 28.99 51.16 -56.17
CA SER A 261 29.86 52.09 -56.86
C SER A 261 29.06 53.06 -57.71
N GLY A 262 29.50 54.30 -57.77
CA GLY A 262 28.94 55.33 -58.62
C GLY A 262 30.03 56.32 -59.04
N GLU A 263 29.95 56.75 -60.30
CA GLU A 263 30.79 57.81 -60.83
C GLU A 263 29.89 58.95 -61.30
N THR A 264 30.31 60.19 -61.06
CA THR A 264 29.68 61.35 -61.72
C THR A 264 30.04 61.36 -63.20
N SER A 265 29.19 61.95 -64.04
CA SER A 265 29.62 62.29 -65.41
C SER A 265 30.88 63.15 -65.37
N GLU A 266 31.82 62.91 -66.29
CA GLU A 266 33.04 63.71 -66.40
C GLU A 266 32.66 65.16 -66.72
N LEU A 267 33.08 66.08 -65.86
CA LEU A 267 32.94 67.50 -66.15
C LEU A 267 34.04 67.84 -67.17
N PRO A 268 33.68 68.36 -68.36
CA PRO A 268 34.68 68.80 -69.32
C PRO A 268 35.52 69.90 -68.65
N GLY A 269 36.81 69.93 -68.99
CA GLY A 269 37.72 70.96 -68.48
C GLY A 269 37.15 72.35 -68.75
N GLN A 270 37.25 73.24 -67.76
CA GLN A 270 36.76 74.61 -67.88
C GLN A 270 37.88 75.58 -67.55
N GLU A 271 37.96 76.64 -68.34
CA GLU A 271 38.79 77.79 -68.05
C GLU A 271 38.03 78.70 -67.10
N LEU A 272 38.56 78.91 -65.89
CA LEU A 272 38.03 79.89 -64.95
C LEU A 272 38.81 81.18 -65.09
N THR A 273 38.10 82.25 -65.45
CA THR A 273 38.69 83.59 -65.57
C THR A 273 38.63 84.30 -64.22
N THR A 274 39.79 84.75 -63.72
CA THR A 274 39.81 85.58 -62.50
C THR A 274 39.08 86.89 -62.75
N ARG A 275 38.43 87.44 -61.71
CA ARG A 275 37.86 88.79 -61.82
C ARG A 275 38.98 89.80 -62.13
N GLU A 276 38.69 90.72 -63.03
CA GLU A 276 39.59 91.83 -63.34
C GLU A 276 39.85 92.65 -62.08
N ALA A 277 41.14 92.94 -61.84
CA ALA A 277 41.59 93.62 -60.63
C ALA A 277 42.29 94.94 -60.97
N GLY A 278 41.63 95.80 -61.75
CA GLY A 278 41.96 97.20 -61.89
C GLY A 278 43.23 97.49 -62.69
N ARG A 279 43.15 98.53 -63.52
CA ARG A 279 44.27 99.12 -64.24
C ARG A 279 45.38 99.42 -63.28
N HIS A 280 46.57 98.94 -63.59
CA HIS A 280 47.75 99.26 -62.81
C HIS A 280 48.92 99.55 -63.74
N LYS A 281 49.76 100.47 -63.27
CA LYS A 281 51.06 100.80 -63.84
C LYS A 281 52.11 100.54 -62.79
N HIS A 282 53.27 100.03 -63.21
CA HIS A 282 54.39 99.81 -62.31
C HIS A 282 55.36 101.00 -62.40
N LYS A 283 56.10 101.28 -61.31
CA LYS A 283 57.18 102.27 -61.35
C LYS A 283 58.29 101.76 -62.27
N GLY A 284 58.34 102.28 -63.49
CA GLY A 284 59.34 101.94 -64.50
C GLY A 284 60.67 102.69 -64.31
N GLY A 285 61.64 102.34 -65.15
CA GLY A 285 62.98 102.94 -65.18
C GLY A 285 63.10 104.16 -66.10
N MET A 286 64.34 104.59 -66.36
CA MET A 286 64.68 105.71 -67.26
C MET A 286 64.13 105.45 -68.67
N LEU A 287 63.50 106.47 -69.28
CA LEU A 287 62.85 106.41 -70.61
C LEU A 287 61.60 105.52 -70.70
N ALA A 288 60.94 105.20 -69.57
CA ALA A 288 59.61 104.61 -69.64
C ALA A 288 58.58 105.62 -70.23
N PRO A 289 57.61 105.15 -71.02
CA PRO A 289 56.70 106.01 -71.78
C PRO A 289 55.64 106.75 -70.94
N GLY A 290 55.36 106.29 -69.71
CA GLY A 290 54.30 106.85 -68.87
C GLY A 290 54.66 108.18 -68.20
N GLU A 291 53.81 108.63 -67.28
CA GLU A 291 54.04 109.87 -66.53
C GLU A 291 55.28 109.79 -65.63
N VAL A 292 56.00 110.90 -65.51
CA VAL A 292 57.14 111.06 -64.61
C VAL A 292 56.67 110.95 -63.16
N TRP A 293 57.28 110.06 -62.38
CA TRP A 293 57.05 109.97 -60.93
C TRP A 293 58.25 110.40 -60.09
N ASP A 294 59.41 110.54 -60.73
CA ASP A 294 60.61 111.15 -60.18
C ASP A 294 61.27 111.96 -61.29
N ASP A 295 61.10 113.27 -61.24
CA ASP A 295 61.52 114.21 -62.28
C ASP A 295 63.00 114.63 -62.18
N ASN A 296 63.66 114.19 -61.11
CA ASN A 296 64.98 114.66 -60.75
C ASN A 296 65.89 113.51 -60.31
N TYR A 297 65.77 112.38 -61.01
CA TYR A 297 66.62 111.24 -60.75
C TYR A 297 68.03 111.49 -61.28
N ILE A 298 68.98 111.54 -60.36
CA ILE A 298 70.40 111.71 -60.65
C ILE A 298 70.94 110.41 -61.22
N VAL A 299 71.54 110.47 -62.41
CA VAL A 299 72.20 109.32 -63.04
C VAL A 299 73.59 109.71 -63.53
N GLY A 300 74.61 109.01 -63.03
CA GLY A 300 76.02 109.34 -63.25
C GLY A 300 76.70 109.86 -61.97
N SER A 301 77.96 109.51 -61.73
CA SER A 301 78.64 109.76 -60.45
C SER A 301 79.06 111.21 -60.23
N ASP A 302 79.12 112.01 -61.29
CA ASP A 302 79.50 113.43 -61.29
C ASP A 302 78.31 114.37 -61.10
N ASN A 303 77.10 113.83 -60.91
CA ASN A 303 75.87 114.56 -60.59
C ASN A 303 75.41 115.58 -61.65
N ASP A 304 76.00 115.51 -62.85
CA ASP A 304 75.78 116.48 -63.93
C ASP A 304 74.67 116.04 -64.92
N SER A 305 74.07 114.86 -64.70
CA SER A 305 72.93 114.37 -65.50
C SER A 305 71.73 114.03 -64.64
N ARG A 306 70.67 114.83 -64.81
CA ARG A 306 69.35 114.61 -64.21
C ARG A 306 68.39 114.15 -65.29
N ARG A 307 67.69 113.05 -65.04
CA ARG A 307 66.71 112.47 -65.96
C ARG A 307 65.44 112.11 -65.20
N THR A 308 64.36 111.97 -65.95
CA THR A 308 63.07 111.57 -65.40
C THR A 308 62.95 110.05 -65.35
N ARG A 309 62.40 109.52 -64.26
CA ARG A 309 61.87 108.14 -64.17
C ARG A 309 60.36 108.20 -64.26
N ASN A 310 59.83 107.34 -65.10
CA ASN A 310 58.45 107.38 -65.51
C ASN A 310 57.78 106.06 -65.13
N TYR A 311 56.47 106.06 -64.95
CA TYR A 311 55.71 104.83 -64.82
C TYR A 311 55.81 104.05 -66.14
N THR A 312 55.70 102.73 -66.09
CA THR A 312 55.40 101.97 -67.31
C THR A 312 54.03 102.40 -67.83
N ASP A 313 53.73 102.10 -69.10
CA ASP A 313 52.38 102.27 -69.61
C ASP A 313 51.38 101.54 -68.70
N GLU A 314 50.25 102.20 -68.45
CA GLU A 314 49.17 101.63 -67.67
C GLU A 314 48.43 100.60 -68.53
N VAL A 315 48.59 99.34 -68.17
CA VAL A 315 47.89 98.27 -68.85
C VAL A 315 46.43 98.31 -68.39
N ALA A 316 45.51 98.09 -69.33
CA ALA A 316 44.09 97.95 -69.02
C ALA A 316 43.86 96.79 -68.03
N ASP A 317 42.69 96.76 -67.39
CA ASP A 317 42.24 95.62 -66.61
C ASP A 317 42.49 94.34 -67.42
N HIS A 318 43.17 93.38 -66.81
CA HIS A 318 43.39 92.09 -67.43
C HIS A 318 42.99 90.99 -66.46
N SER A 319 42.54 89.89 -67.05
CA SER A 319 42.19 88.69 -66.34
C SER A 319 43.24 87.61 -66.57
N HIS A 320 43.32 86.66 -65.63
CA HIS A 320 44.11 85.46 -65.79
C HIS A 320 43.17 84.28 -66.03
N ILE A 321 43.59 83.36 -66.89
CA ILE A 321 42.93 82.09 -67.13
C ILE A 321 43.56 81.06 -66.19
N VAL A 322 42.70 80.35 -65.44
CA VAL A 322 43.10 79.19 -64.63
C VAL A 322 42.42 77.95 -65.21
N ASP A 323 43.22 77.01 -65.68
CA ASP A 323 42.74 75.76 -66.24
C ASP A 323 42.29 74.82 -65.13
N LEU A 324 41.01 74.47 -65.12
CA LEU A 324 40.48 73.39 -64.31
C LEU A 324 40.39 72.13 -65.17
N PRO A 325 41.29 71.14 -64.99
CA PRO A 325 41.31 69.96 -65.84
C PRO A 325 40.03 69.14 -65.68
N ALA A 326 39.72 68.36 -66.71
CA ALA A 326 38.63 67.38 -66.65
C ALA A 326 38.86 66.46 -65.44
N HIS A 327 37.81 66.30 -64.64
CA HIS A 327 37.86 65.47 -63.45
C HIS A 327 36.50 64.82 -63.21
N LYS A 328 36.55 63.70 -62.49
CA LYS A 328 35.36 62.99 -62.01
C LYS A 328 35.53 62.69 -60.53
N HIS A 329 34.41 62.49 -59.85
CA HIS A 329 34.40 62.08 -58.45
C HIS A 329 33.92 60.63 -58.33
N THR A 330 34.67 59.81 -57.62
CA THR A 330 34.24 58.47 -57.20
C THR A 330 33.58 58.56 -55.84
N THR A 331 32.43 57.91 -55.66
CA THR A 331 31.78 57.77 -54.37
C THR A 331 31.63 56.30 -54.00
N THR A 332 31.90 55.98 -52.74
CA THR A 332 31.59 54.68 -52.13
C THR A 332 30.67 54.90 -50.92
N GLY A 333 29.82 53.93 -50.62
CA GLY A 333 28.85 54.03 -49.54
C GLY A 333 28.53 52.68 -48.92
N LYS A 334 28.06 52.69 -47.67
CA LYS A 334 27.45 51.52 -47.02
C LYS A 334 25.94 51.66 -47.06
N THR A 335 25.24 50.56 -47.31
CA THR A 335 23.78 50.52 -47.14
C THR A 335 23.42 50.49 -45.66
N ALA A 336 22.15 50.79 -45.33
CA ALA A 336 21.62 50.61 -43.99
C ALA A 336 21.72 49.13 -43.53
N ASN A 337 21.63 48.91 -42.21
CA ASN A 337 21.55 47.56 -41.66
C ASN A 337 20.31 46.85 -42.22
N LEU A 338 20.50 45.69 -42.86
CA LEU A 338 19.42 44.90 -43.46
C LEU A 338 18.56 44.13 -42.43
N GLY A 339 18.87 44.22 -41.14
CA GLY A 339 18.12 43.54 -40.08
C GLY A 339 18.39 44.12 -38.69
N GLU A 340 17.48 43.83 -37.76
CA GLU A 340 17.48 44.36 -36.39
C GLU A 340 18.04 43.38 -35.34
N GLY A 341 18.46 42.18 -35.76
CA GLY A 341 18.95 41.13 -34.86
C GLY A 341 17.89 40.59 -33.90
N LYS A 342 16.60 40.79 -34.21
CA LYS A 342 15.49 40.26 -33.42
C LYS A 342 15.41 38.74 -33.57
N SER A 343 15.12 38.08 -32.46
CA SER A 343 14.76 36.66 -32.50
C SER A 343 13.41 36.48 -33.17
N PHE A 344 13.21 35.34 -33.80
CA PHE A 344 11.92 34.88 -34.28
C PHE A 344 11.63 33.49 -33.74
N SER A 345 10.34 33.18 -33.59
CA SER A 345 9.89 31.87 -33.15
C SER A 345 10.12 30.84 -34.25
N VAL A 346 10.61 29.69 -33.85
CA VAL A 346 10.70 28.49 -34.69
C VAL A 346 9.80 27.36 -34.17
N VAL A 347 8.91 27.67 -33.23
CA VAL A 347 7.95 26.72 -32.65
C VAL A 347 6.96 26.26 -33.71
N GLU A 348 6.86 24.95 -33.93
CA GLU A 348 5.87 24.37 -34.81
C GLU A 348 4.46 24.38 -34.21
N ALA A 349 3.43 24.19 -35.05
CA ALA A 349 2.08 23.97 -34.55
C ALA A 349 2.02 22.64 -33.76
N HIS A 350 1.55 22.69 -32.51
CA HIS A 350 1.60 21.54 -31.59
C HIS A 350 0.38 21.46 -30.67
N THR A 351 0.21 20.31 -30.01
CA THR A 351 -0.74 20.08 -28.93
C THR A 351 0.03 19.65 -27.69
N LEU A 352 -0.25 20.28 -26.54
CA LEU A 352 0.42 19.99 -25.28
C LEU A 352 -0.32 18.89 -24.51
N LEU A 353 0.42 17.88 -24.07
CA LEU A 353 -0.04 16.78 -23.23
C LEU A 353 0.90 16.67 -22.03
N MET A 354 0.38 16.27 -20.87
CA MET A 354 1.23 15.97 -19.70
C MET A 354 2.09 14.74 -20.02
N CYS A 355 3.40 14.87 -19.91
CA CYS A 355 4.34 13.78 -20.21
C CYS A 355 5.09 13.35 -18.95
N TRP A 356 4.98 12.07 -18.61
CA TRP A 356 5.59 11.47 -17.43
C TRP A 356 6.35 10.21 -17.79
N SER A 357 7.53 10.04 -17.18
CA SER A 357 8.33 8.82 -17.30
C SER A 357 8.38 8.09 -15.96
N ARG A 358 8.12 6.79 -15.97
CA ARG A 358 8.18 5.93 -14.79
C ARG A 358 9.64 5.65 -14.42
N VAL A 359 9.97 5.81 -13.14
CA VAL A 359 11.32 5.60 -12.59
C VAL A 359 11.39 4.50 -11.53
N ALA A 360 10.28 4.16 -10.88
CA ALA A 360 10.18 3.00 -9.97
C ALA A 360 8.76 2.42 -9.95
#